data_AF-A0A7C4LQD3-F1
#
_entry.id   AF-A0A7C4LQD3-F1
#
_cell.length_a   1.000
_cell.length_b   1.000
_cell.length_c   1.000
_cell.angle_alpha   90.00
_cell.angle_beta   90.00
_cell.angle_gamma   90.00
#
_symmetry.space_group_name_H-M   'P 1'
#
loop_
_entity.id
_entity.type
_entity.pdbx_description
1 polymer ?
#
loop_
_entity_poly.entity_id
_entity_poly.type
_entity_poly.pdbx_seq_one_letter_code
_entity_poly.pdbx_strand_id
1 'polypeptide(L)'
;MLDSGSMNREAEKTGVSPSRAGAAPASAVPPASRLSLLCLSGQYTGREHPLPGDRPLIIGRGRQADIRIEDHLTSRQHTKLYFADGQFVVEDLGSKNGTYLNGKRVDRAPLKAGDYLKVGESSFHLIQPCVVEDKARSWWEKTQHTFATMKMEGDRSPGAASSISGTLLEVSLLDLLQLLANAAKTGVVTLRCRQDKGEIFLRQGQIYYAMINHQPPRHPDKVVYRMLRWREGAFTFTPNAEHLAENEIQESTGALLLEGVRQADELTAFRDTLPPLGAVLRPVLPLPTPLRDLTPAELDLMQLVLEQGTLAGVLDAFPGSDLDACAVLDGLFKRGLLRAETEPQPSAAGSSMPAASPEKTS
;
A
#
# COMPACT_ATOMS: atom_id res chain seq x y z
N MET A 1 -24.79 76.31 25.84
CA MET A 1 -25.81 77.09 25.13
C MET A 1 -25.84 76.60 23.70
N LEU A 2 -27.04 76.19 23.27
CA LEU A 2 -27.52 76.09 21.88
C LEU A 2 -26.82 75.04 20.99
N ASP A 3 -27.43 74.01 20.41
CA ASP A 3 -28.80 73.67 19.96
C ASP A 3 -28.71 73.31 18.45
N SER A 4 -29.55 72.34 18.07
CA SER A 4 -30.16 72.08 16.76
C SER A 4 -29.27 71.98 15.50
N GLY A 5 -29.29 70.86 14.79
CA GLY A 5 -30.35 70.50 13.82
C GLY A 5 -29.68 70.44 12.43
N SER A 6 -30.05 69.63 11.44
CA SER A 6 -31.32 69.00 11.10
C SER A 6 -31.07 67.97 9.98
N MET A 7 -31.96 66.97 9.88
CA MET A 7 -32.69 66.46 8.70
C MET A 7 -32.07 66.57 7.28
N ASN A 8 -32.36 65.75 6.28
CA ASN A 8 -33.00 64.44 6.05
C ASN A 8 -33.02 64.32 4.50
N ARG A 9 -32.82 63.12 3.98
CA ARG A 9 -33.41 62.54 2.73
C ARG A 9 -33.16 63.10 1.30
N GLU A 10 -32.97 62.08 0.45
CA GLU A 10 -33.50 61.86 -0.91
C GLU A 10 -32.84 62.53 -2.13
N ALA A 11 -32.25 61.72 -3.02
CA ALA A 11 -32.83 61.43 -4.35
C ALA A 11 -31.97 60.44 -5.17
N GLU A 12 -32.66 59.66 -6.00
CA GLU A 12 -32.21 58.51 -6.76
C GLU A 12 -31.36 58.83 -8.03
N LYS A 13 -30.69 57.76 -8.50
CA LYS A 13 -30.77 57.16 -9.86
C LYS A 13 -29.61 57.34 -10.87
N THR A 14 -29.27 56.16 -11.40
CA THR A 14 -28.72 55.80 -12.73
C THR A 14 -27.21 55.59 -12.87
N GLY A 15 -26.84 54.45 -13.49
CA GLY A 15 -25.57 54.32 -14.22
C GLY A 15 -24.66 53.14 -13.88
N VAL A 16 -25.06 51.93 -14.30
CA VAL A 16 -24.27 50.87 -14.99
C VAL A 16 -22.73 50.82 -14.79
N SER A 17 -22.24 49.66 -14.32
CA SER A 17 -20.83 49.22 -14.23
C SER A 17 -20.06 49.25 -15.58
N PRO A 18 -18.71 49.20 -15.60
CA PRO A 18 -18.05 47.89 -15.48
C PRO A 18 -16.72 47.86 -14.70
N SER A 19 -16.52 46.71 -14.05
CA SER A 19 -15.27 45.93 -13.97
C SER A 19 -13.95 46.64 -13.65
N ARG A 20 -13.44 46.35 -12.44
CA ARG A 20 -12.07 45.85 -12.31
C ARG A 20 -12.05 44.72 -11.28
N ALA A 21 -11.91 43.51 -11.80
CA ALA A 21 -11.82 42.27 -11.08
C ALA A 21 -10.74 42.36 -9.99
N GLY A 22 -11.19 42.27 -8.73
CA GLY A 22 -10.32 41.81 -7.65
C GLY A 22 -9.88 40.40 -7.99
N ALA A 23 -8.57 40.16 -7.91
CA ALA A 23 -8.02 38.81 -7.93
C ALA A 23 -8.65 38.04 -6.77
N ALA A 24 -9.63 37.21 -7.10
CA ALA A 24 -10.17 36.22 -6.18
C ALA A 24 -9.05 35.26 -5.80
N PRO A 25 -8.90 34.89 -4.52
CA PRO A 25 -7.93 33.89 -4.13
C PRO A 25 -8.24 32.58 -4.85
N ALA A 26 -7.20 31.94 -5.38
CA ALA A 26 -7.26 30.62 -5.99
C ALA A 26 -8.05 29.68 -5.06
N SER A 27 -9.15 29.14 -5.60
CA SER A 27 -10.08 28.25 -4.91
C SER A 27 -9.33 27.09 -4.25
N ALA A 28 -9.30 27.11 -2.92
CA ALA A 28 -8.91 25.98 -2.11
C ALA A 28 -9.95 24.88 -2.32
N VAL A 29 -9.54 23.78 -2.97
CA VAL A 29 -10.29 22.53 -2.96
C VAL A 29 -10.48 22.14 -1.48
N PRO A 30 -11.72 21.92 -1.00
CA PRO A 30 -11.97 21.54 0.39
C PRO A 30 -11.25 20.21 0.75
N PRO A 31 -10.80 20.00 2.00
CA PRO A 31 -10.12 18.78 2.45
C PRO A 31 -10.99 17.51 2.49
N ALA A 32 -12.16 17.53 1.84
CA ALA A 32 -13.03 16.38 1.72
C ALA A 32 -12.46 15.40 0.69
N SER A 33 -11.83 14.35 1.23
CA SER A 33 -11.61 13.04 0.63
C SER A 33 -10.60 12.99 -0.52
N ARG A 34 -9.33 12.72 -0.20
CA ARG A 34 -8.50 11.95 -1.12
C ARG A 34 -9.13 10.55 -1.12
N LEU A 35 -9.82 10.13 -2.18
CA LEU A 35 -10.16 8.71 -2.36
C LEU A 35 -9.32 8.17 -3.51
N SER A 36 -8.99 6.90 -3.46
CA SER A 36 -8.33 6.17 -4.53
C SER A 36 -9.11 4.89 -4.80
N LEU A 37 -9.11 4.45 -6.06
CA LEU A 37 -9.57 3.12 -6.44
C LEU A 37 -8.38 2.18 -6.39
N LEU A 38 -8.40 1.22 -5.48
CA LEU A 38 -7.50 0.06 -5.51
C LEU A 38 -8.11 -1.02 -6.38
N CYS A 39 -7.45 -1.38 -7.48
CA CYS A 39 -7.92 -2.45 -8.36
C CYS A 39 -7.68 -3.82 -7.70
N LEU A 40 -8.75 -4.56 -7.44
CA LEU A 40 -8.71 -5.90 -6.82
C LEU A 40 -8.69 -7.03 -7.87
N SER A 41 -9.22 -6.78 -9.06
CA SER A 41 -9.25 -7.75 -10.15
C SER A 41 -9.21 -7.06 -11.52
N GLY A 42 -8.68 -7.77 -12.53
CA GLY A 42 -8.51 -7.26 -13.89
C GLY A 42 -7.09 -6.80 -14.18
N GLN A 43 -6.88 -6.13 -15.32
CA GLN A 43 -5.54 -5.82 -15.85
C GLN A 43 -4.67 -4.93 -14.94
N TYR A 44 -5.28 -4.20 -14.02
CA TYR A 44 -4.57 -3.29 -13.12
C TYR A 44 -4.53 -3.80 -11.68
N THR A 45 -4.77 -5.09 -11.43
CA THR A 45 -4.78 -5.67 -10.08
C THR A 45 -3.58 -5.20 -9.26
N GLY A 46 -3.84 -4.68 -8.06
CA GLY A 46 -2.83 -4.11 -7.15
C GLY A 46 -2.47 -2.64 -7.42
N ARG A 47 -2.90 -2.03 -8.52
CA ARG A 47 -2.67 -0.60 -8.80
C ARG A 47 -3.73 0.28 -8.18
N GLU A 48 -3.32 1.51 -7.88
CA GLU A 48 -4.18 2.56 -7.37
C GLU A 48 -4.39 3.69 -8.36
N HIS A 49 -5.63 4.15 -8.42
CA HIS A 49 -6.03 5.30 -9.23
C HIS A 49 -6.65 6.36 -8.32
N PRO A 50 -5.93 7.45 -8.01
CA PRO A 50 -6.48 8.56 -7.24
C PRO A 50 -7.72 9.15 -7.93
N LEU A 51 -8.77 9.42 -7.15
CA LEU A 51 -9.96 10.11 -7.63
C LEU A 51 -9.69 11.63 -7.63
N PRO A 52 -9.68 12.28 -8.80
CA PRO A 52 -9.52 13.73 -8.89
C PRO A 52 -10.76 14.43 -8.34
N GLY A 53 -10.55 15.45 -7.48
CA GLY A 53 -11.64 16.27 -6.94
C GLY A 53 -12.05 17.44 -7.85
N ASP A 54 -11.25 17.74 -8.86
CA ASP A 54 -11.36 18.90 -9.75
C ASP A 54 -11.89 18.56 -11.16
N ARG A 55 -11.90 17.28 -11.54
CA ARG A 55 -12.38 16.79 -12.84
C ARG A 55 -13.02 15.41 -12.71
N PRO A 56 -13.89 14.99 -13.64
CA PRO A 56 -14.37 13.62 -13.67
C PRO A 56 -13.24 12.64 -14.07
N LEU A 57 -13.30 11.43 -13.50
CA LEU A 57 -12.51 10.27 -13.90
C LEU A 57 -13.41 9.27 -14.61
N ILE A 58 -13.03 8.86 -15.81
CA ILE A 58 -13.81 7.95 -16.66
C ILE A 58 -13.16 6.57 -16.67
N ILE A 59 -13.95 5.53 -16.41
CA ILE A 59 -13.55 4.13 -16.56
C ILE A 59 -14.26 3.56 -17.80
N GLY A 60 -13.51 2.88 -18.65
CA GLY A 60 -14.06 2.28 -19.87
C GLY A 60 -12.99 1.63 -20.75
N ARG A 61 -13.38 1.01 -21.86
CA ARG A 61 -12.42 0.40 -22.81
C ARG A 61 -11.91 1.35 -23.90
N GLY A 62 -12.56 2.50 -24.06
CA GLY A 62 -12.26 3.47 -25.10
C GLY A 62 -11.00 4.29 -24.80
N ARG A 63 -10.44 4.93 -25.83
CA ARG A 63 -9.26 5.79 -25.70
C ARG A 63 -9.48 7.06 -24.87
N GLN A 64 -10.74 7.40 -24.59
CA GLN A 64 -11.10 8.57 -23.79
C GLN A 64 -11.33 8.25 -22.30
N ALA A 65 -11.12 7.00 -21.88
CA ALA A 65 -11.18 6.62 -20.47
C ALA A 65 -9.83 6.91 -19.79
N ASP A 66 -9.87 7.47 -18.59
CA ASP A 66 -8.69 7.64 -17.72
C ASP A 66 -8.19 6.28 -17.24
N ILE A 67 -9.09 5.40 -16.82
CA ILE A 67 -8.80 4.01 -16.49
C ILE A 67 -9.31 3.15 -17.65
N ARG A 68 -8.38 2.79 -18.53
CA ARG A 68 -8.71 2.01 -19.72
C ARG A 68 -8.72 0.52 -19.42
N ILE A 69 -9.88 -0.13 -19.41
CA ILE A 69 -10.03 -1.57 -19.20
C ILE A 69 -10.24 -2.26 -20.56
N GLU A 70 -9.30 -3.12 -20.96
CA GLU A 70 -9.29 -3.89 -22.20
C GLU A 70 -10.13 -5.17 -22.06
N ASP A 71 -11.42 -4.97 -21.77
CA ASP A 71 -12.40 -6.02 -21.52
C ASP A 71 -13.62 -5.81 -22.44
N HIS A 72 -14.12 -6.90 -23.03
CA HIS A 72 -15.31 -6.87 -23.89
C HIS A 72 -16.61 -6.62 -23.11
N LEU A 73 -16.64 -6.92 -21.82
CA LEU A 73 -17.76 -6.58 -20.93
C LEU A 73 -17.76 -5.11 -20.50
N THR A 74 -16.72 -4.36 -20.85
CA THR A 74 -16.61 -2.93 -20.53
C THR A 74 -17.03 -2.05 -21.72
N SER A 75 -17.88 -1.04 -21.50
CA SER A 75 -18.28 -0.09 -22.55
C SER A 75 -17.17 0.95 -22.81
N ARG A 76 -17.21 1.63 -23.97
CA ARG A 76 -16.14 2.58 -24.37
C ARG A 76 -15.96 3.70 -23.33
N GLN A 77 -17.05 4.25 -22.87
CA GLN A 77 -17.17 5.05 -21.64
C GLN A 77 -18.21 4.29 -20.81
N HIS A 78 -17.79 3.67 -19.70
CA HIS A 78 -18.65 2.76 -18.93
C HIS A 78 -19.25 3.48 -17.73
N THR A 79 -18.39 4.05 -16.89
CA THR A 79 -18.80 4.76 -15.68
C THR A 79 -17.94 6.01 -15.52
N LYS A 80 -18.50 7.05 -14.92
CA LYS A 80 -17.76 8.24 -14.50
C LYS A 80 -17.82 8.39 -12.99
N LEU A 81 -16.75 8.94 -12.45
CA LEU A 81 -16.56 9.20 -11.04
C LEU A 81 -16.25 10.69 -10.91
N TYR A 82 -17.00 11.41 -10.10
CA TYR A 82 -16.83 12.85 -9.96
C TYR A 82 -17.21 13.31 -8.57
N PHE A 83 -16.66 14.46 -8.18
CA PHE A 83 -16.96 15.09 -6.91
C PHE A 83 -18.13 16.07 -7.08
N ALA A 84 -19.20 15.89 -6.30
CA ALA A 84 -20.36 16.76 -6.29
C ALA A 84 -20.95 16.83 -4.89
N ASP A 85 -21.45 18.01 -4.49
CA ASP A 85 -22.13 18.21 -3.20
C ASP A 85 -21.31 17.72 -1.99
N GLY A 86 -19.97 17.85 -2.05
CA GLY A 86 -19.06 17.47 -0.97
C GLY A 86 -18.73 15.98 -0.85
N GLN A 87 -19.11 15.15 -1.83
CA GLN A 87 -18.81 13.71 -1.85
C GLN A 87 -18.49 13.21 -3.25
N PHE A 88 -17.82 12.05 -3.35
CA PHE A 88 -17.68 11.36 -4.62
C PHE A 88 -18.99 10.68 -5.01
N VAL A 89 -19.25 10.65 -6.30
CA VAL A 89 -20.42 10.01 -6.91
C VAL A 89 -19.95 9.17 -8.08
N VAL A 90 -20.49 7.95 -8.18
CA VAL A 90 -20.39 7.11 -9.37
C VAL A 90 -21.65 7.27 -10.20
N GLU A 91 -21.49 7.33 -11.53
CA GLU A 91 -22.59 7.39 -12.48
C GLU A 91 -22.28 6.52 -13.70
N ASP A 92 -23.18 5.59 -14.00
CA ASP A 92 -23.12 4.74 -15.18
C ASP A 92 -23.47 5.55 -16.44
N LEU A 93 -22.66 5.42 -17.48
CA LEU A 93 -22.79 6.18 -18.73
C LEU A 93 -23.63 5.44 -19.79
N GLY A 94 -24.62 4.65 -19.36
CA GLY A 94 -25.42 3.81 -20.25
C GLY A 94 -24.66 2.59 -20.72
N SER A 95 -23.91 1.96 -19.83
CA SER A 95 -23.11 0.79 -20.14
C SER A 95 -23.98 -0.43 -20.43
N LYS A 96 -23.50 -1.31 -21.32
CA LYS A 96 -24.25 -2.53 -21.71
C LYS A 96 -24.47 -3.50 -20.55
N ASN A 97 -23.49 -3.63 -19.66
CA ASN A 97 -23.51 -4.62 -18.58
C ASN A 97 -23.78 -4.00 -17.19
N GLY A 98 -23.85 -2.66 -17.09
CA GLY A 98 -24.11 -1.95 -15.85
C GLY A 98 -22.87 -1.79 -14.96
N THR A 99 -22.89 -0.73 -14.16
CA THR A 99 -21.98 -0.50 -13.04
C THR A 99 -22.57 -1.07 -11.76
N TYR A 100 -21.76 -1.75 -10.95
CA TYR A 100 -22.20 -2.34 -9.67
C TYR A 100 -21.43 -1.74 -8.49
N LEU A 101 -22.15 -1.34 -7.45
CA LEU A 101 -21.60 -0.87 -6.18
C LEU A 101 -22.05 -1.80 -5.05
N ASN A 102 -21.11 -2.40 -4.33
CA ASN A 102 -21.36 -3.37 -3.25
C ASN A 102 -22.32 -4.49 -3.69
N GLY A 103 -22.13 -4.99 -4.92
CA GLY A 103 -22.94 -6.06 -5.51
C GLY A 103 -24.30 -5.62 -6.07
N LYS A 104 -24.70 -4.35 -5.92
CA LYS A 104 -25.96 -3.82 -6.45
C LYS A 104 -25.71 -2.99 -7.71
N ARG A 105 -26.49 -3.20 -8.76
CA ARG A 105 -26.42 -2.38 -9.97
C ARG A 105 -26.91 -0.96 -9.67
N VAL A 106 -26.17 0.05 -10.10
CA VAL A 106 -26.48 1.46 -9.84
C VAL A 106 -26.36 2.28 -11.12
N ASP A 107 -27.29 3.24 -11.30
CA ASP A 107 -27.18 4.26 -12.35
C ASP A 107 -26.44 5.49 -11.83
N ARG A 108 -26.71 5.89 -10.59
CA ARG A 108 -25.99 6.95 -9.87
C ARG A 108 -26.02 6.67 -8.37
N ALA A 109 -24.86 6.73 -7.70
CA ALA A 109 -24.77 6.49 -6.26
C ALA A 109 -23.62 7.26 -5.61
N PRO A 110 -23.75 7.69 -4.33
CA PRO A 110 -22.62 8.24 -3.59
C PRO A 110 -21.57 7.15 -3.34
N LEU A 111 -20.32 7.57 -3.29
CA LEU A 111 -19.15 6.73 -3.08
C LEU A 111 -18.43 7.11 -1.80
N LYS A 112 -18.06 6.09 -1.03
CA LYS A 112 -17.36 6.24 0.25
C LYS A 112 -16.17 5.29 0.31
N ALA A 113 -15.21 5.61 1.18
CA ALA A 113 -14.16 4.67 1.52
C ALA A 113 -14.78 3.37 2.07
N GLY A 114 -14.23 2.22 1.68
CA GLY A 114 -14.75 0.88 1.97
C GLY A 114 -15.66 0.29 0.89
N ASP A 115 -16.11 1.09 -0.09
CA ASP A 115 -17.03 0.60 -1.12
C ASP A 115 -16.33 -0.24 -2.19
N TYR A 116 -17.02 -1.26 -2.69
CA TYR A 116 -16.58 -2.11 -3.79
C TYR A 116 -17.30 -1.74 -5.09
N LEU A 117 -16.56 -1.23 -6.06
CA LEU A 117 -17.05 -0.86 -7.39
C LEU A 117 -16.65 -1.94 -8.41
N LYS A 118 -17.60 -2.48 -9.16
CA LYS A 118 -17.35 -3.44 -10.25
C LYS A 118 -17.79 -2.88 -11.59
N VAL A 119 -16.88 -2.98 -12.57
CA VAL A 119 -17.04 -2.51 -13.95
C VAL A 119 -16.53 -3.61 -14.89
N GLY A 120 -17.43 -4.27 -15.62
CA GLY A 120 -17.08 -5.45 -16.41
C GLY A 120 -16.54 -6.57 -15.50
N GLU A 121 -15.37 -7.12 -15.84
CA GLU A 121 -14.66 -8.11 -15.01
C GLU A 121 -13.77 -7.48 -13.92
N SER A 122 -13.52 -6.16 -13.99
CA SER A 122 -12.66 -5.47 -13.04
C SER A 122 -13.43 -5.05 -11.79
N SER A 123 -12.81 -5.24 -10.63
CA SER A 123 -13.33 -4.79 -9.35
C SER A 123 -12.34 -3.85 -8.66
N PHE A 124 -12.86 -2.84 -7.99
CA PHE A 124 -12.13 -1.77 -7.34
C PHE A 124 -12.65 -1.60 -5.92
N HIS A 125 -11.74 -1.38 -4.98
CA HIS A 125 -12.05 -1.02 -3.61
C HIS A 125 -11.72 0.45 -3.40
N LEU A 126 -12.69 1.23 -2.93
CA LEU A 126 -12.51 2.64 -2.61
C LEU A 126 -11.77 2.75 -1.29
N ILE A 127 -10.59 3.35 -1.32
CA ILE A 127 -9.80 3.60 -0.13
C ILE A 127 -9.60 5.10 0.02
N GLN A 128 -9.40 5.55 1.25
CA GLN A 128 -8.95 6.91 1.52
C GLN A 128 -7.43 6.87 1.70
N PRO A 129 -6.61 7.46 0.82
CA PRO A 129 -5.21 7.70 1.12
C PRO A 129 -5.16 8.57 2.37
N CYS A 130 -4.47 8.10 3.42
CA CYS A 130 -4.39 8.88 4.64
C CYS A 130 -3.70 10.22 4.32
N VAL A 131 -4.35 11.31 4.74
CA VAL A 131 -3.71 12.62 4.82
C VAL A 131 -3.32 12.79 6.27
N VAL A 132 -2.03 12.87 6.51
CA VAL A 132 -1.42 13.05 7.81
C VAL A 132 -1.78 14.45 8.32
N GLU A 133 -2.46 14.55 9.46
CA GLU A 133 -2.54 15.77 10.26
C GLU A 133 -1.67 15.58 11.52
N ASP A 134 -0.83 16.58 11.83
CA ASP A 134 0.23 16.64 12.85
C ASP A 134 -0.21 16.47 14.34
N LYS A 135 -1.12 15.56 14.67
CA LYS A 135 -1.69 15.39 16.04
C LYS A 135 -1.38 14.05 16.72
N ALA A 136 -0.37 13.33 16.28
CA ALA A 136 0.00 12.02 16.78
C ALA A 136 0.35 11.95 18.27
N ARG A 137 1.24 12.83 18.75
CA ARG A 137 1.78 12.70 20.11
C ARG A 137 0.72 12.83 21.20
N SER A 138 -0.27 13.70 21.03
CA SER A 138 -1.39 13.87 21.97
C SER A 138 -2.39 12.71 21.92
N TRP A 139 -2.50 12.03 20.76
CA TRP A 139 -3.41 10.91 20.60
C TRP A 139 -2.82 9.62 21.20
N TRP A 140 -1.50 9.43 21.19
CA TRP A 140 -0.82 8.27 21.78
C TRP A 140 -0.98 8.18 23.31
N GLU A 141 -0.86 9.29 24.02
CA GLU A 141 -1.06 9.37 25.48
C GLU A 141 -2.51 9.07 25.89
N LYS A 142 -3.49 9.51 25.09
CA LYS A 142 -4.92 9.24 25.32
C LYS A 142 -5.32 7.81 24.92
N THR A 143 -4.65 7.25 23.93
CA THR A 143 -4.93 5.91 23.40
C THR A 143 -4.49 4.81 24.38
N GLN A 144 -3.37 5.00 25.10
CA GLN A 144 -2.99 4.13 26.23
C GLN A 144 -4.08 4.07 27.32
N HIS A 145 -4.71 5.20 27.65
CA HIS A 145 -5.85 5.26 28.59
C HIS A 145 -7.14 4.66 28.01
N THR A 146 -7.38 4.81 26.71
CA THR A 146 -8.59 4.29 26.03
C THR A 146 -8.53 2.77 25.90
N PHE A 147 -7.36 2.18 25.62
CA PHE A 147 -7.20 0.73 25.60
C PHE A 147 -7.16 0.11 27.00
N ALA A 148 -6.65 0.82 28.01
CA ALA A 148 -6.68 0.38 29.40
C ALA A 148 -8.09 0.40 30.03
N THR A 149 -8.96 1.33 29.61
CA THR A 149 -10.35 1.44 30.12
C THR A 149 -11.35 0.56 29.38
N MET A 150 -11.02 0.00 28.21
CA MET A 150 -11.86 -0.97 27.48
C MET A 150 -11.82 -2.40 28.05
N LYS A 151 -11.70 -2.54 29.37
CA LYS A 151 -11.94 -3.80 30.07
C LYS A 151 -13.38 -3.81 30.57
N MET A 152 -14.15 -4.77 30.05
CA MET A 152 -15.44 -5.24 30.57
C MET A 152 -16.59 -4.24 30.49
N GLU A 153 -17.30 -4.24 29.37
CA GLU A 153 -18.76 -4.18 29.45
C GLU A 153 -19.34 -5.13 28.40
N GLY A 154 -19.72 -6.31 28.90
CA GLY A 154 -20.60 -7.20 28.18
C GLY A 154 -21.96 -6.51 28.03
N ASP A 155 -22.62 -6.82 26.91
CA ASP A 155 -23.98 -6.43 26.59
C ASP A 155 -24.18 -4.98 26.10
N ARG A 156 -23.92 -4.78 24.80
CA ARG A 156 -24.71 -3.91 23.90
C ARG A 156 -24.38 -4.25 22.43
N SER A 157 -25.39 -4.12 21.58
CA SER A 157 -25.57 -4.65 20.23
C SER A 157 -24.36 -4.60 19.26
N PRO A 158 -24.25 -5.54 18.31
CA PRO A 158 -23.11 -5.68 17.40
C PRO A 158 -23.16 -4.59 16.31
N GLY A 159 -22.39 -3.52 16.49
CA GLY A 159 -22.24 -2.49 15.47
C GLY A 159 -21.10 -1.53 15.82
N ALA A 160 -20.04 -1.55 15.00
CA ALA A 160 -18.87 -0.69 15.06
C ALA A 160 -17.90 -0.93 16.23
N ALA A 161 -17.20 -2.06 16.20
CA ALA A 161 -15.90 -2.13 16.84
C ALA A 161 -14.97 -1.11 16.14
N SER A 162 -14.55 -0.06 16.86
CA SER A 162 -13.82 1.08 16.32
C SER A 162 -12.48 0.62 15.73
N SER A 163 -12.35 0.64 14.40
CA SER A 163 -11.09 0.46 13.70
C SER A 163 -10.10 1.56 14.12
N ILE A 164 -8.85 1.19 14.40
CA ILE A 164 -7.80 2.14 14.79
C ILE A 164 -6.88 2.34 13.59
N SER A 165 -6.53 3.57 13.23
CA SER A 165 -5.62 3.85 12.10
C SER A 165 -4.61 4.93 12.45
N GLY A 166 -3.44 4.90 11.81
CA GLY A 166 -2.35 5.85 12.04
C GLY A 166 -1.17 5.64 11.09
N THR A 167 0.00 6.17 11.43
CA THR A 167 1.24 6.00 10.65
C THR A 167 2.39 5.44 11.47
N LEU A 168 3.28 4.69 10.81
CA LEU A 168 4.49 4.11 11.42
C LEU A 168 5.57 5.14 11.79
N LEU A 169 5.46 6.37 11.29
CA LEU A 169 6.35 7.47 11.71
C LEU A 169 6.02 7.98 13.12
N GLU A 170 4.75 7.84 13.52
CA GLU A 170 4.25 8.28 14.82
C GLU A 170 4.42 7.20 15.89
N VAL A 171 4.45 5.94 15.46
CA VAL A 171 4.38 4.74 16.29
C VAL A 171 5.16 3.67 15.60
N SER A 172 6.14 3.08 16.27
CA SER A 172 6.77 1.92 15.66
C SER A 172 5.74 0.77 15.55
N LEU A 173 5.89 -0.06 14.52
CA LEU A 173 5.09 -1.28 14.42
C LEU A 173 5.25 -2.15 15.68
N LEU A 174 6.45 -2.17 16.25
CA LEU A 174 6.75 -2.84 17.52
C LEU A 174 5.83 -2.36 18.65
N ASP A 175 5.77 -1.04 18.89
CA ASP A 175 4.95 -0.46 19.96
C ASP A 175 3.46 -0.73 19.73
N LEU A 176 3.00 -0.63 18.47
CA LEU A 176 1.62 -0.95 18.09
C LEU A 176 1.26 -2.40 18.43
N LEU A 177 2.10 -3.35 18.00
CA LEU A 177 1.87 -4.78 18.23
C LEU A 177 1.96 -5.13 19.72
N GLN A 178 2.91 -4.54 20.46
CA GLN A 178 3.03 -4.73 21.90
C GLN A 178 1.79 -4.21 22.64
N LEU A 179 1.25 -3.07 22.22
CA LEU A 179 0.02 -2.51 22.78
C LEU A 179 -1.18 -3.44 22.52
N LEU A 180 -1.36 -3.90 21.28
CA LEU A 180 -2.44 -4.82 20.92
C LEU A 180 -2.33 -6.16 21.66
N ALA A 181 -1.11 -6.64 21.87
CA ALA A 181 -0.82 -7.82 22.67
C ALA A 181 -1.25 -7.63 24.13
N ASN A 182 -0.81 -6.53 24.77
CA ASN A 182 -1.16 -6.21 26.15
C ASN A 182 -2.68 -6.03 26.36
N ALA A 183 -3.38 -5.52 25.34
CA ALA A 183 -4.83 -5.33 25.34
C ALA A 183 -5.61 -6.58 24.90
N ALA A 184 -4.94 -7.72 24.66
CA ALA A 184 -5.52 -8.99 24.23
C ALA A 184 -6.48 -8.86 23.02
N LYS A 185 -6.14 -8.00 22.04
CA LYS A 185 -7.01 -7.72 20.89
C LYS A 185 -6.97 -8.85 19.85
N THR A 186 -8.13 -9.12 19.26
CA THR A 186 -8.28 -10.03 18.11
C THR A 186 -8.62 -9.21 16.87
N GLY A 187 -7.92 -9.45 15.76
CA GLY A 187 -8.13 -8.74 14.51
C GLY A 187 -6.91 -8.77 13.60
N VAL A 188 -6.93 -7.92 12.58
CA VAL A 188 -5.82 -7.77 11.62
C VAL A 188 -5.26 -6.35 11.67
N VAL A 189 -3.93 -6.23 11.73
CA VAL A 189 -3.21 -5.00 11.43
C VAL A 189 -2.82 -5.04 9.97
N THR A 190 -3.41 -4.16 9.16
CA THR A 190 -3.01 -3.93 7.78
C THR A 190 -2.01 -2.79 7.73
N LEU A 191 -0.86 -3.04 7.13
CA LEU A 191 0.23 -2.10 6.92
C LEU A 191 0.35 -1.79 5.44
N ARG A 192 0.69 -0.55 5.13
CA ARG A 192 0.90 -0.13 3.76
C ARG A 192 2.12 0.76 3.66
N CYS A 193 3.14 0.27 2.98
CA CYS A 193 4.42 0.95 2.79
C CYS A 193 4.76 1.00 1.30
N ARG A 194 4.74 2.18 0.70
CA ARG A 194 5.00 2.40 -0.74
C ARG A 194 4.11 1.51 -1.63
N GLN A 195 4.66 0.44 -2.20
CA GLN A 195 3.97 -0.54 -3.04
C GLN A 195 3.61 -1.83 -2.29
N ASP A 196 4.19 -2.04 -1.11
CA ASP A 196 3.99 -3.25 -0.33
C ASP A 196 2.82 -3.09 0.65
N LYS A 197 2.05 -4.18 0.78
CA LYS A 197 0.97 -4.32 1.75
C LYS A 197 1.31 -5.46 2.69
N GLY A 198 1.30 -5.21 4.00
CA GLY A 198 1.50 -6.20 5.04
C GLY A 198 0.20 -6.45 5.79
N GLU A 199 -0.04 -7.69 6.21
CA GLU A 199 -1.17 -8.05 7.08
C GLU A 199 -0.63 -8.90 8.24
N ILE A 200 -0.94 -8.52 9.48
CA ILE A 200 -0.58 -9.24 10.70
C ILE A 200 -1.87 -9.58 11.44
N PHE A 201 -2.09 -10.86 11.69
CA PHE A 201 -3.29 -11.36 12.36
C PHE A 201 -3.00 -11.69 13.81
N LEU A 202 -3.87 -11.21 14.68
CA LEU A 202 -3.80 -11.39 16.12
C LEU A 202 -5.06 -12.09 16.62
N ARG A 203 -4.88 -13.02 17.56
CA ARG A 203 -5.94 -13.72 18.29
C ARG A 203 -5.65 -13.57 19.78
N GLN A 204 -6.50 -12.87 20.52
CA GLN A 204 -6.31 -12.60 21.95
C GLN A 204 -4.94 -11.97 22.27
N GLY A 205 -4.45 -11.06 21.41
CA GLY A 205 -3.14 -10.42 21.54
C GLY A 205 -1.95 -11.26 21.05
N GLN A 206 -2.17 -12.53 20.71
CA GLN A 206 -1.18 -13.43 20.15
C GLN A 206 -1.10 -13.27 18.63
N ILE A 207 0.07 -12.94 18.09
CA ILE A 207 0.31 -12.95 16.64
C ILE A 207 0.38 -14.41 16.21
N TYR A 208 -0.50 -14.82 15.31
CA TYR A 208 -0.55 -16.20 14.81
C TYR A 208 -0.29 -16.31 13.31
N TYR A 209 -0.41 -15.22 12.56
CA TYR A 209 -0.16 -15.23 11.13
C TYR A 209 0.24 -13.86 10.60
N ALA A 210 0.98 -13.85 9.51
CA ALA A 210 1.35 -12.63 8.80
C ALA A 210 1.58 -12.94 7.32
N MET A 211 1.36 -11.94 6.45
CA MET A 211 1.68 -12.05 5.02
C MET A 211 2.00 -10.68 4.43
N ILE A 212 2.76 -10.67 3.33
CA ILE A 212 3.02 -9.48 2.51
C ILE A 212 2.46 -9.74 1.11
N ASN A 213 1.85 -8.71 0.52
CA ASN A 213 1.34 -8.69 -0.84
C ASN A 213 0.37 -9.85 -1.17
N HIS A 214 -0.38 -10.30 -0.16
CA HIS A 214 -1.34 -11.42 -0.25
C HIS A 214 -0.74 -12.75 -0.70
N GLN A 215 0.58 -12.91 -0.53
CA GLN A 215 1.26 -14.16 -0.81
C GLN A 215 1.33 -15.00 0.47
N PRO A 216 0.81 -16.24 0.47
CA PRO A 216 0.89 -17.11 1.64
C PRO A 216 2.35 -17.48 1.90
N PRO A 217 2.94 -17.08 3.05
CA PRO A 217 4.32 -17.41 3.34
C PRO A 217 4.47 -18.85 3.79
N ARG A 218 5.64 -19.42 3.51
CA ARG A 218 6.06 -20.69 4.12
C ARG A 218 6.29 -20.53 5.63
N HIS A 219 6.85 -19.38 6.01
CA HIS A 219 7.29 -19.03 7.36
C HIS A 219 6.71 -17.65 7.75
N PRO A 220 5.53 -17.62 8.38
CA PRO A 220 4.85 -16.36 8.72
C PRO A 220 5.62 -15.47 9.70
N ASP A 221 6.42 -16.08 10.59
CA ASP A 221 7.33 -15.42 11.52
C ASP A 221 8.35 -14.53 10.79
N LYS A 222 8.97 -15.02 9.71
CA LYS A 222 9.90 -14.24 8.87
C LYS A 222 9.24 -13.01 8.28
N VAL A 223 7.97 -13.11 7.91
CA VAL A 223 7.20 -11.97 7.40
C VAL A 223 7.05 -10.89 8.49
N VAL A 224 6.77 -11.29 9.74
CA VAL A 224 6.71 -10.34 10.86
C VAL A 224 8.05 -9.64 11.04
N TYR A 225 9.17 -10.37 11.06
CA TYR A 225 10.51 -9.77 11.18
C TYR A 225 10.82 -8.76 10.06
N ARG A 226 10.42 -9.06 8.83
CA ARG A 226 10.57 -8.15 7.69
C ARG A 226 9.72 -6.89 7.84
N MET A 227 8.48 -7.01 8.31
CA MET A 227 7.59 -5.87 8.52
C MET A 227 8.03 -4.99 9.70
N LEU A 228 8.65 -5.56 10.75
CA LEU A 228 9.21 -4.78 11.86
C LEU A 228 10.29 -3.78 11.42
N ARG A 229 10.92 -4.02 10.26
CA ARG A 229 11.90 -3.12 9.66
C ARG A 229 11.26 -1.94 8.90
N TRP A 230 9.93 -1.94 8.69
CA TRP A 230 9.22 -0.85 8.03
C TRP A 230 9.12 0.35 8.97
N ARG A 231 9.79 1.46 8.61
CA ARG A 231 9.83 2.70 9.42
C ARG A 231 8.80 3.74 9.01
N GLU A 232 8.18 3.55 7.87
CA GLU A 232 7.25 4.48 7.25
C GLU A 232 6.10 3.68 6.64
N GLY A 233 4.91 4.29 6.59
CA GLY A 233 3.70 3.64 6.11
C GLY A 233 2.47 4.00 6.93
N ALA A 234 1.30 3.66 6.39
CA ALA A 234 0.03 3.76 7.09
C ALA A 234 -0.32 2.39 7.70
N PHE A 235 -1.01 2.40 8.84
CA PHE A 235 -1.57 1.20 9.43
C PHE A 235 -3.05 1.37 9.75
N THR A 236 -3.78 0.26 9.69
CA THR A 236 -5.17 0.14 10.14
C THR A 236 -5.36 -1.18 10.86
N PHE A 237 -5.92 -1.14 12.07
CA PHE A 237 -6.37 -2.29 12.81
C PHE A 237 -7.88 -2.48 12.61
N THR A 238 -8.25 -3.67 12.13
CA THR A 238 -9.64 -4.08 11.95
C THR A 238 -9.94 -5.20 12.96
N PRO A 239 -10.82 -4.94 13.95
CA PRO A 239 -11.19 -5.92 14.98
C PRO A 239 -11.99 -7.09 14.39
N ASN A 240 -11.90 -8.25 15.04
CA ASN A 240 -12.66 -9.47 14.71
C ASN A 240 -12.47 -9.97 13.26
N ALA A 241 -11.39 -9.55 12.62
CA ALA A 241 -10.94 -10.15 11.36
C ALA A 241 -10.15 -11.43 11.67
N GLU A 242 -10.53 -12.52 11.02
CA GLU A 242 -9.88 -13.82 11.17
C GLU A 242 -9.35 -14.32 9.83
N HIS A 243 -8.27 -15.09 9.91
CA HIS A 243 -7.68 -15.78 8.78
C HIS A 243 -7.49 -17.24 9.13
N LEU A 244 -7.85 -18.13 8.21
CA LEU A 244 -7.58 -19.56 8.34
C LEU A 244 -6.18 -19.81 7.78
N ALA A 245 -5.22 -20.01 8.69
CA ALA A 245 -3.83 -20.28 8.33
C ALA A 245 -3.53 -21.78 8.48
N GLU A 246 -2.84 -22.35 7.50
CA GLU A 246 -2.33 -23.73 7.60
C GLU A 246 -1.13 -23.82 8.56
N ASN A 247 -0.27 -22.78 8.55
CA ASN A 247 0.89 -22.66 9.42
C ASN A 247 0.70 -21.47 10.35
N GLU A 248 0.30 -21.72 11.61
CA GLU A 248 0.21 -20.68 12.65
C GLU A 248 1.54 -20.54 13.40
N ILE A 249 1.92 -19.29 13.72
CA ILE A 249 3.04 -18.95 14.60
C ILE A 249 2.71 -19.43 16.02
N GLN A 250 3.62 -20.17 16.63
CA GLN A 250 3.41 -20.78 17.95
C GLN A 250 4.05 -19.97 19.09
N GLU A 251 5.09 -19.20 18.77
CA GLU A 251 5.86 -18.38 19.71
C GLU A 251 5.05 -17.20 20.22
N SER A 252 5.12 -16.89 21.52
CA SER A 252 4.43 -15.72 22.08
C SER A 252 4.77 -14.42 21.34
N THR A 253 3.81 -13.49 21.23
CA THR A 253 4.05 -12.18 20.60
C THR A 253 5.30 -11.48 21.14
N GLY A 254 5.53 -11.51 22.46
CA GLY A 254 6.73 -10.88 23.06
C GLY A 254 8.05 -11.51 22.61
N ALA A 255 8.11 -12.85 22.53
CA ALA A 255 9.30 -13.56 22.05
C ALA A 255 9.56 -13.26 20.56
N LEU A 256 8.50 -13.28 19.75
CA LEU A 256 8.56 -12.96 18.32
C LEU A 256 9.07 -11.52 18.09
N LEU A 257 8.57 -10.56 18.86
CA LEU A 257 8.98 -9.15 18.73
C LEU A 257 10.44 -8.94 19.17
N LEU A 258 10.88 -9.55 20.28
CA LEU A 258 12.26 -9.44 20.76
C LEU A 258 13.25 -10.03 19.74
N GLU A 259 12.94 -11.20 19.22
CA GLU A 259 13.76 -11.85 18.19
C GLU A 259 13.78 -11.04 16.89
N GLY A 260 12.63 -10.48 16.49
CA GLY A 260 12.55 -9.62 15.30
C GLY A 260 13.41 -8.35 15.41
N VAL A 261 13.45 -7.71 16.58
CA VAL A 261 14.33 -6.55 16.82
C VAL A 261 15.80 -6.96 16.76
N ARG A 262 16.18 -8.07 17.41
CA ARG A 262 17.54 -8.62 17.37
C ARG A 262 17.99 -8.88 15.93
N GLN A 263 17.17 -9.57 15.14
CA GLN A 263 17.46 -9.84 13.73
C GLN A 263 17.56 -8.56 12.91
N ALA A 264 16.67 -7.57 13.14
CA ALA A 264 16.70 -6.32 12.41
C ALA A 264 18.01 -5.54 12.64
N ASP A 265 18.52 -5.53 13.86
CA ASP A 265 19.78 -4.88 14.22
C ASP A 265 20.98 -5.60 13.59
N GLU A 266 21.06 -6.93 13.70
CA GLU A 266 22.16 -7.71 13.15
C GLU A 266 22.17 -7.73 11.62
N LEU A 267 20.99 -7.70 10.98
CA LEU A 267 20.88 -7.62 9.52
C LEU A 267 21.47 -6.32 8.94
N THR A 268 21.64 -5.27 9.74
CA THR A 268 22.29 -4.03 9.28
C THR A 268 23.74 -4.24 8.89
N ALA A 269 24.42 -5.25 9.45
CA ALA A 269 25.82 -5.57 9.15
C ALA A 269 26.03 -6.06 7.71
N PHE A 270 24.99 -6.59 7.06
CA PHE A 270 25.08 -7.15 5.71
C PHE A 270 24.64 -6.19 4.61
N ARG A 271 24.26 -4.96 4.97
CA ARG A 271 23.69 -3.97 4.04
C ARG A 271 24.60 -3.63 2.87
N ASP A 272 25.91 -3.65 3.08
CA ASP A 272 26.89 -3.26 2.05
C ASP A 272 27.41 -4.44 1.22
N THR A 273 27.26 -5.68 1.70
CA THR A 273 27.67 -6.88 0.96
C THR A 273 26.55 -7.46 0.11
N LEU A 274 25.33 -7.55 0.67
CA LEU A 274 24.24 -8.26 0.02
C LEU A 274 23.54 -7.39 -1.03
N PRO A 275 23.18 -7.95 -2.19
CA PRO A 275 22.49 -7.21 -3.22
C PRO A 275 21.03 -6.92 -2.83
N PRO A 276 20.30 -6.08 -3.60
CA PRO A 276 18.87 -5.89 -3.40
C PRO A 276 18.08 -7.20 -3.45
N LEU A 277 16.94 -7.27 -2.75
CA LEU A 277 16.10 -8.48 -2.68
C LEU A 277 15.68 -9.03 -4.06
N GLY A 278 15.46 -8.15 -5.04
CA GLY A 278 15.12 -8.55 -6.42
C GLY A 278 16.30 -8.99 -7.28
N ALA A 279 17.54 -8.92 -6.78
CA ALA A 279 18.72 -9.28 -7.57
C ALA A 279 18.77 -10.77 -7.85
N VAL A 280 19.16 -11.11 -9.08
CA VAL A 280 19.32 -12.50 -9.51
C VAL A 280 20.65 -13.02 -8.99
N LEU A 281 20.62 -14.14 -8.26
CA LEU A 281 21.81 -14.75 -7.69
C LEU A 281 22.30 -15.89 -8.58
N ARG A 282 23.60 -15.92 -8.87
CA ARG A 282 24.22 -16.97 -9.69
C ARG A 282 25.55 -17.43 -9.09
N PRO A 283 25.89 -18.72 -9.19
CA PRO A 283 27.25 -19.17 -8.93
C PRO A 283 28.24 -18.57 -9.93
N VAL A 284 29.44 -18.25 -9.46
CA VAL A 284 30.55 -17.84 -10.32
C VAL A 284 31.17 -19.08 -10.97
N LEU A 285 31.38 -19.04 -12.28
CA LEU A 285 31.99 -20.13 -13.04
C LEU A 285 33.27 -19.64 -13.77
N PRO A 286 34.38 -20.39 -13.70
CA PRO A 286 34.58 -21.59 -12.87
C PRO A 286 34.56 -21.26 -11.37
N LEU A 287 34.14 -22.22 -10.54
CA LEU A 287 34.10 -22.02 -9.08
C LEU A 287 35.52 -21.82 -8.52
N PRO A 288 35.74 -20.84 -7.62
CA PRO A 288 37.06 -20.58 -7.04
C PRO A 288 37.52 -21.68 -6.07
N THR A 289 36.58 -22.42 -5.46
CA THR A 289 36.89 -23.57 -4.58
C THR A 289 36.01 -24.78 -4.93
N PRO A 290 36.50 -26.01 -4.72
CA PRO A 290 35.69 -27.23 -4.83
C PRO A 290 34.44 -27.19 -3.95
N LEU A 291 33.33 -27.80 -4.42
CA LEU A 291 32.08 -27.88 -3.65
C LEU A 291 32.22 -28.67 -2.35
N ARG A 292 33.14 -29.65 -2.29
CA ARG A 292 33.39 -30.47 -1.09
C ARG A 292 33.94 -29.65 0.11
N ASP A 293 34.44 -28.46 -0.15
CA ASP A 293 35.02 -27.57 0.86
C ASP A 293 33.97 -26.61 1.44
N LEU A 294 32.73 -26.68 0.96
CA LEU A 294 31.60 -25.92 1.50
C LEU A 294 30.98 -26.63 2.70
N THR A 295 30.53 -25.85 3.68
CA THR A 295 29.75 -26.37 4.79
C THR A 295 28.37 -26.87 4.33
N PRO A 296 27.68 -27.73 5.10
CA PRO A 296 26.32 -28.16 4.76
C PRO A 296 25.35 -26.98 4.52
N ALA A 297 25.39 -25.96 5.37
CA ALA A 297 24.55 -24.77 5.21
C ALA A 297 24.88 -23.96 3.95
N GLU A 298 26.16 -23.86 3.58
CA GLU A 298 26.59 -23.23 2.32
C GLU A 298 26.12 -24.02 1.10
N LEU A 299 26.15 -25.35 1.16
CA LEU A 299 25.65 -26.22 0.10
C LEU A 299 24.13 -26.10 -0.07
N ASP A 300 23.38 -26.09 1.03
CA ASP A 300 21.93 -25.92 1.02
C ASP A 300 21.54 -24.56 0.40
N LEU A 301 22.23 -23.48 0.77
CA LEU A 301 21.99 -22.17 0.14
C LEU A 301 22.44 -22.11 -1.31
N MET A 302 23.53 -22.78 -1.68
CA MET A 302 23.94 -22.88 -3.09
C MET A 302 22.85 -23.58 -3.91
N GLN A 303 22.24 -24.64 -3.38
CA GLN A 303 21.10 -25.31 -4.01
C GLN A 303 19.91 -24.35 -4.15
N LEU A 304 19.53 -23.64 -3.08
CA LEU A 304 18.44 -22.67 -3.15
C LEU A 304 18.71 -21.54 -4.15
N VAL A 305 19.94 -21.05 -4.26
CA VAL A 305 20.31 -20.06 -5.28
C VAL A 305 20.06 -20.59 -6.69
N LEU A 306 20.41 -21.85 -6.96
CA LEU A 306 20.18 -22.50 -8.24
C LEU A 306 18.68 -22.67 -8.56
N GLU A 307 17.86 -22.92 -7.54
CA GLU A 307 16.42 -23.19 -7.68
C GLU A 307 15.55 -21.92 -7.75
N GLN A 308 15.83 -20.93 -6.90
CA GLN A 308 14.94 -19.77 -6.68
C GLN A 308 15.29 -18.57 -7.56
N GLY A 309 16.54 -18.46 -8.01
CA GLY A 309 17.00 -17.42 -8.93
C GLY A 309 17.17 -16.02 -8.35
N THR A 310 16.39 -15.58 -7.36
CA THR A 310 16.49 -14.24 -6.74
C THR A 310 16.83 -14.31 -5.25
N LEU A 311 17.43 -13.24 -4.69
CA LEU A 311 17.70 -13.18 -3.25
C LEU A 311 16.41 -13.31 -2.42
N ALA A 312 15.32 -12.64 -2.81
CA ALA A 312 14.02 -12.76 -2.15
C ALA A 312 13.53 -14.22 -2.13
N GLY A 313 13.57 -14.91 -3.28
CA GLY A 313 13.16 -16.30 -3.38
C GLY A 313 14.02 -17.24 -2.53
N VAL A 314 15.34 -17.02 -2.48
CA VAL A 314 16.25 -17.79 -1.61
C VAL A 314 15.90 -17.59 -0.14
N LEU A 315 15.71 -16.34 0.29
CA LEU A 315 15.31 -16.04 1.66
C LEU A 315 13.94 -16.65 2.00
N ASP A 316 12.98 -16.64 1.08
CA ASP A 316 11.65 -17.23 1.29
C ASP A 316 11.66 -18.75 1.40
N ALA A 317 12.54 -19.41 0.64
CA ALA A 317 12.67 -20.86 0.63
C ALA A 317 13.56 -21.40 1.76
N PHE A 318 14.41 -20.56 2.34
CA PHE A 318 15.33 -20.98 3.40
C PHE A 318 14.58 -21.35 4.70
N PRO A 319 14.77 -22.56 5.26
CA PRO A 319 14.04 -23.01 6.44
C PRO A 319 14.34 -22.24 7.73
N GLY A 320 15.54 -21.65 7.84
CA GLY A 320 15.96 -20.86 9.00
C GLY A 320 15.62 -19.38 8.88
N SER A 321 16.18 -18.57 9.77
CA SER A 321 15.94 -17.13 9.77
C SER A 321 16.54 -16.45 8.53
N ASP A 322 16.00 -15.29 8.14
CA ASP A 322 16.62 -14.47 7.09
C ASP A 322 18.05 -14.06 7.48
N LEU A 323 18.30 -13.84 8.79
CA LEU A 323 19.61 -13.49 9.32
C LEU A 323 20.64 -14.60 9.07
N ASP A 324 20.30 -15.85 9.37
CA ASP A 324 21.18 -17.00 9.15
C ASP A 324 21.50 -17.16 7.66
N ALA A 325 20.49 -17.04 6.80
CA ALA A 325 20.69 -17.08 5.36
C ALA A 325 21.62 -15.95 4.88
N CYS A 326 21.39 -14.72 5.35
CA CYS A 326 22.20 -13.56 5.02
C CYS A 326 23.66 -13.73 5.45
N ALA A 327 23.91 -14.27 6.64
CA ALA A 327 25.25 -14.52 7.16
C ALA A 327 26.03 -15.51 6.28
N VAL A 328 25.39 -16.60 5.84
CA VAL A 328 26.02 -17.58 4.95
C VAL A 328 26.21 -17.01 3.55
N LEU A 329 25.21 -16.30 3.00
CA LEU A 329 25.32 -15.64 1.69
C LEU A 329 26.45 -14.61 1.66
N ASP A 330 26.61 -13.80 2.71
CA ASP A 330 27.70 -12.84 2.86
C ASP A 330 29.07 -13.52 2.76
N GLY A 331 29.25 -14.67 3.41
CA GLY A 331 30.46 -15.50 3.29
C GLY A 331 30.71 -15.99 1.86
N LEU A 332 29.66 -16.47 1.18
CA LEU A 332 29.75 -16.94 -0.21
C LEU A 332 30.10 -15.79 -1.19
N PHE A 333 29.55 -14.59 -0.98
CA PHE A 333 29.89 -13.40 -1.77
C PHE A 333 31.33 -12.96 -1.54
N LYS A 334 31.78 -12.86 -0.29
CA LYS A 334 33.16 -12.46 0.05
C LYS A 334 34.22 -13.41 -0.52
N ARG A 335 33.89 -14.70 -0.63
CA ARG A 335 34.74 -15.73 -1.25
C ARG A 335 34.62 -15.78 -2.78
N GLY A 336 33.76 -14.95 -3.38
CA GLY A 336 33.54 -14.91 -4.83
C GLY A 336 32.86 -16.15 -5.40
N LEU A 337 32.11 -16.90 -4.58
CA LEU A 337 31.37 -18.09 -5.02
C LEU A 337 30.03 -17.72 -5.67
N LEU A 338 29.47 -16.57 -5.27
CA LEU A 338 28.23 -16.02 -5.82
C LEU A 338 28.46 -14.65 -6.43
N ARG A 339 27.67 -14.34 -7.45
CA ARG A 339 27.53 -12.99 -8.02
C ARG A 339 26.07 -12.61 -8.13
N ALA A 340 25.81 -11.32 -8.05
CA ALA A 340 24.50 -10.74 -8.29
C ALA A 340 24.45 -10.17 -9.71
N GLU A 341 23.41 -10.53 -10.46
CA GLU A 341 23.07 -9.91 -11.73
C GLU A 341 21.92 -8.93 -11.45
N THR A 342 22.17 -7.65 -11.68
CA THR A 342 21.08 -6.66 -11.70
C THR A 342 20.47 -6.73 -13.09
N GLU A 343 19.15 -6.90 -13.21
CA GLU A 343 18.49 -6.83 -14.52
C GLU A 343 18.97 -5.57 -15.26
N PRO A 344 19.35 -5.67 -16.55
CA PRO A 344 19.54 -4.46 -17.34
C PRO A 344 18.20 -3.73 -17.36
N GLN A 345 18.17 -2.51 -16.85
CA GLN A 345 17.18 -1.51 -17.24
C GLN A 345 17.03 -1.61 -18.77
N PRO A 346 15.81 -1.65 -19.34
CA PRO A 346 15.67 -1.67 -20.78
C PRO A 346 16.36 -0.41 -21.32
N SER A 347 17.56 -0.59 -21.86
CA SER A 347 18.29 0.48 -22.51
C SER A 347 17.38 1.00 -23.60
N ALA A 348 17.22 2.31 -23.68
CA ALA A 348 16.70 2.98 -24.85
C ALA A 348 17.59 2.58 -26.03
N ALA A 349 17.26 1.47 -26.70
CA ALA A 349 17.95 0.98 -27.86
C ALA A 349 17.71 2.01 -28.96
N GLY A 350 18.78 2.69 -29.31
CA GLY A 350 18.81 3.80 -30.24
C GLY A 350 18.12 3.46 -31.55
N SER A 351 17.22 4.35 -31.94
CA SER A 351 16.90 4.62 -33.32
C SER A 351 18.13 5.18 -34.02
N SER A 352 19.06 4.30 -34.41
CA SER A 352 20.01 4.56 -35.49
C SER A 352 19.63 3.68 -36.67
N MET A 353 18.79 4.23 -37.56
CA MET A 353 18.63 3.70 -38.91
C MET A 353 19.97 3.74 -39.64
N PRO A 354 20.35 2.71 -40.42
CA PRO A 354 21.43 2.86 -41.39
C PRO A 354 20.92 3.65 -42.59
N ALA A 355 21.69 4.68 -42.97
CA ALA A 355 21.47 5.45 -44.18
C ALA A 355 21.61 4.56 -45.43
N ALA A 356 20.58 4.57 -46.28
CA ALA A 356 20.62 3.98 -47.60
C ALA A 356 21.65 4.72 -48.48
N SER A 357 22.56 3.96 -49.09
CA SER A 357 23.39 4.46 -50.20
C SER A 357 22.64 4.29 -51.52
N PRO A 358 22.71 5.24 -52.47
CA PRO A 358 22.05 5.10 -53.76
C PRO A 358 22.91 4.26 -54.73
N GLU A 359 22.25 3.33 -55.42
CA GLU A 359 22.79 2.62 -56.58
C GLU A 359 23.25 3.61 -57.66
N LYS A 360 24.48 3.43 -58.13
CA LYS A 360 24.94 4.00 -59.41
C LYS A 360 24.56 3.02 -60.52
N THR A 361 23.71 3.49 -61.42
CA THR A 361 23.56 2.95 -62.77
C THR A 361 24.83 3.18 -63.59
N SER A 362 25.41 2.11 -64.11
CA SER A 362 26.04 2.01 -65.44
C SER A 362 26.20 0.55 -65.82
#